data_AF-A0A7W1ANZ6-F1
#
_entry.id   AF-A0A7W1ANZ6-F1
#
_cell.length_a   1.000
_cell.length_b   1.000
_cell.length_c   1.000
_cell.angle_alpha   90.00
_cell.angle_beta   90.00
_cell.angle_gamma   90.00
#
_symmetry.space_group_name_H-M   'P 1'
#
loop_
_entity.id
_entity.type
_entity.pdbx_description
1 polymer ?
#
loop_
_entity_poly.entity_id
_entity_poly.type
_entity_poly.pdbx_seq_one_letter_code
_entity_poly.pdbx_strand_id
1 'polypeptide(L)' 'MLVIGQEDRTTLGRGQVEPEVLNALGQYPQLGRAAAKEISGAKLVELTNVGHIPHLESAHRFHDALLDFLR' A
#
# COMPACT_ATOMS: atom_id res chain seq x y z
N MET A 1 -8.63 1.74 8.55
CA MET A 1 -7.15 1.79 8.51
C MET A 1 -6.68 1.27 7.17
N LEU A 2 -5.59 1.82 6.63
CA LEU A 2 -4.89 1.37 5.43
C LEU A 2 -3.44 1.04 5.83
N VAL A 3 -2.97 -0.18 5.57
CA VAL A 3 -1.57 -0.58 5.81
C VAL A 3 -0.94 -0.87 4.45
N ILE A 4 0.01 -0.04 4.02
CA ILE A 4 0.52 -0.03 2.65
C ILE A 4 2.03 -0.20 2.66
N GLY A 5 2.50 -1.30 2.05
CA GLY A 5 3.91 -1.47 1.71
C GLY A 5 4.34 -0.48 0.64
N GLN A 6 5.41 0.26 0.90
CA GLN A 6 5.86 1.33 0.00
C GLN A 6 6.56 0.81 -1.26
N GLU A 7 6.98 -0.44 -1.27
CA GLU A 7 7.57 -1.12 -2.44
C GLU A 7 6.53 -1.90 -3.25
N ASP A 8 5.24 -1.79 -2.92
CA ASP A 8 4.18 -2.41 -3.70
C ASP A 8 4.08 -1.77 -5.09
N ARG A 9 4.30 -2.58 -6.12
CA ARG A 9 4.22 -2.23 -7.54
C ARG A 9 3.17 -3.05 -8.27
N THR A 10 2.14 -3.51 -7.56
CA THR A 10 1.07 -4.33 -8.13
C THR A 10 0.29 -3.53 -9.16
N THR A 11 0.18 -4.07 -10.37
CA THR A 11 -0.54 -3.44 -11.48
C THR A 11 -1.30 -4.50 -12.25
N LEU A 12 -2.53 -4.20 -12.61
CA LEU A 12 -3.30 -5.05 -13.52
C LEU A 12 -2.86 -4.81 -14.97
N GLY A 13 -2.91 -5.86 -15.79
CA GLY A 13 -2.71 -5.72 -17.23
C GLY A 13 -1.30 -5.35 -17.68
N ARG A 14 -0.26 -5.64 -16.87
CA ARG A 14 1.15 -5.27 -17.15
C ARG A 14 1.67 -5.66 -18.54
N GLY A 15 1.12 -6.72 -19.15
CA GLY A 15 1.48 -7.16 -20.51
C GLY A 15 0.62 -6.56 -21.64
N GLN A 16 -0.34 -5.70 -21.33
CA GLN A 16 -1.33 -5.14 -22.26
C GLN A 16 -1.31 -3.60 -22.31
N VAL A 17 -0.43 -2.96 -21.54
CA VAL A 17 -0.31 -1.50 -21.47
C VAL A 17 1.03 -1.05 -22.05
N GLU A 18 1.01 0.10 -22.72
CA GLU A 18 2.22 0.75 -23.22
C GLU A 18 3.21 1.05 -22.08
N PRO A 19 4.53 1.01 -22.33
CA PRO A 19 5.55 1.19 -21.29
C PRO A 19 5.41 2.51 -20.52
N GLU A 20 4.98 3.58 -21.21
CA GLU A 20 4.76 4.90 -20.61
C GLU A 20 3.64 4.88 -19.57
N VAL A 21 2.54 4.17 -19.86
CA VAL A 21 1.42 4.00 -18.95
C VAL A 21 1.81 3.12 -17.77
N LEU A 22 2.59 2.06 -18.02
CA LEU A 22 3.02 1.14 -16.99
C LEU A 22 3.80 1.83 -15.87
N ASN A 23 4.63 2.84 -16.20
CA ASN A 23 5.40 3.60 -15.19
C ASN A 23 4.51 4.42 -14.24
N ALA A 24 3.34 4.85 -14.70
CA ALA A 24 2.38 5.60 -13.90
C ALA A 24 1.51 4.69 -13.00
N LEU A 25 1.42 3.40 -13.31
CA LEU A 25 0.62 2.44 -12.55
C LEU A 25 1.39 1.88 -11.34
N GLY A 26 0.65 1.38 -10.35
CA GLY A 26 1.23 0.64 -9.21
C GLY A 26 2.05 1.52 -8.26
N GLN A 27 1.78 2.83 -8.24
CA GLN A 27 2.44 3.75 -7.32
C GLN A 27 1.73 3.77 -5.95
N TYR A 28 1.74 2.63 -5.25
CA TYR A 28 1.04 2.45 -3.96
C TYR A 28 1.36 3.50 -2.89
N PRO A 29 2.59 4.06 -2.78
CA PRO A 29 2.84 5.21 -1.90
C PRO A 29 1.90 6.41 -2.17
N GLN A 30 1.71 6.75 -3.43
CA GLN A 30 0.87 7.90 -3.82
C GLN A 30 -0.61 7.54 -3.70
N LEU A 31 -0.98 6.32 -4.13
CA LEU A 31 -2.36 5.82 -4.04
C LEU A 31 -2.83 5.70 -2.59
N GLY A 32 -1.98 5.19 -1.69
CA GLY A 32 -2.29 5.07 -0.26
C GLY A 32 -2.54 6.44 0.40
N ARG A 33 -1.70 7.43 0.10
CA ARG A 33 -1.88 8.81 0.57
C ARG A 33 -3.13 9.47 -0.01
N ALA A 34 -3.44 9.24 -1.28
CA ALA A 34 -4.66 9.74 -1.90
C ALA A 34 -5.91 9.11 -1.25
N ALA A 35 -5.93 7.78 -1.12
CA ALA A 35 -7.05 7.05 -0.51
C ALA A 35 -7.29 7.48 0.96
N ALA A 36 -6.22 7.69 1.73
CA ALA A 36 -6.33 8.13 3.11
C ALA A 36 -6.91 9.56 3.25
N LYS A 37 -6.67 10.43 2.27
CA LYS A 37 -7.26 11.78 2.24
C LYS A 37 -8.75 11.76 1.91
N GLU A 38 -9.16 10.87 1.01
CA GLU A 38 -10.56 10.76 0.56
C GLU A 38 -11.45 10.03 1.59
N ILE A 39 -10.90 9.05 2.31
CA ILE A 39 -11.68 8.25 3.26
C ILE A 39 -11.68 8.94 4.62
N SER A 40 -12.81 9.51 5.02
CA SER A 40 -12.99 10.12 6.34
C SER A 40 -12.67 9.14 7.48
N GLY A 41 -11.83 9.59 8.42
CA GLY A 41 -11.38 8.76 9.55
C GLY A 41 -10.36 7.68 9.18
N ALA A 42 -9.86 7.65 7.95
CA ALA A 42 -8.79 6.73 7.60
C ALA A 42 -7.48 7.07 8.30
N LYS A 43 -6.82 6.03 8.83
CA LYS A 43 -5.44 6.06 9.28
C LYS A 43 -4.58 5.31 8.26
N LEU A 44 -3.56 5.95 7.73
CA LEU A 44 -2.57 5.34 6.83
C LEU A 44 -1.33 4.94 7.61
N VAL A 45 -0.93 3.68 7.47
CA VAL A 45 0.31 3.12 8.00
C VAL A 45 1.20 2.76 6.82
N GLU A 46 2.29 3.51 6.66
CA GLU A 46 3.25 3.33 5.56
C GLU A 46 4.39 2.40 6.02
N LEU A 47 4.55 1.25 5.35
CA LEU A 47 5.61 0.29 5.66
C LEU A 47 6.73 0.39 4.62
N THR A 48 7.82 1.07 4.99
CA THR A 48 9.06 1.11 4.20
C THR A 48 9.69 -0.29 4.05
N ASN A 49 10.32 -0.54 2.91
CA ASN A 49 10.96 -1.83 2.55
C ASN A 49 10.02 -3.04 2.59
N VAL A 50 8.73 -2.83 2.32
CA VAL A 50 7.71 -3.88 2.30
C VAL A 50 6.92 -3.78 1.01
N GLY A 51 6.72 -4.91 0.34
CA GLY A 51 5.97 -5.03 -0.90
C GLY A 51 4.47 -5.19 -0.67
N HIS A 52 3.84 -5.99 -1.54
CA HIS A 52 2.39 -6.14 -1.60
C HIS A 52 1.80 -6.88 -0.38
N ILE A 53 2.59 -7.74 0.29
CA ILE A 53 2.05 -8.66 1.29
C ILE A 53 2.65 -8.35 2.68
N PRO A 54 2.28 -7.22 3.30
CA PRO A 54 2.90 -6.74 4.53
C PRO A 54 2.74 -7.69 5.73
N HIS A 55 1.65 -8.47 5.77
CA HIS A 55 1.38 -9.42 6.84
C HIS A 55 2.29 -10.67 6.78
N LEU A 56 2.90 -10.97 5.63
CA LEU A 56 3.91 -12.02 5.51
C LEU A 56 5.33 -11.45 5.56
N GLU A 57 5.61 -10.41 4.79
CA GLU A 57 6.95 -9.82 4.68
C GLU A 57 7.39 -9.13 5.97
N SER A 58 6.44 -8.56 6.72
CA SER A 58 6.71 -7.77 7.92
C SER A 58 5.61 -7.98 8.97
N ALA A 59 5.31 -9.25 9.26
CA ALA A 59 4.22 -9.69 10.15
C ALA A 59 4.17 -8.92 11.48
N HIS A 60 5.31 -8.68 12.13
CA HIS A 60 5.36 -7.93 13.39
C HIS A 60 4.83 -6.50 13.24
N ARG A 61 5.38 -5.71 12.29
CA ARG A 61 4.95 -4.33 12.06
C ARG A 61 3.49 -4.25 11.61
N PHE A 62 3.01 -5.24 10.86
CA PHE A 62 1.61 -5.33 10.47
C PHE A 62 0.70 -5.62 11.67
N HIS A 63 1.05 -6.59 12.51
CA HIS A 63 0.27 -6.94 13.70
C HIS A 63 0.24 -5.80 14.71
N ASP A 64 1.35 -5.10 14.95
CA ASP A 64 1.37 -3.93 15.84
C ASP A 64 0.37 -2.87 15.36
N ALA A 65 0.42 -2.51 14.08
CA ALA A 65 -0.50 -1.54 13.49
C ALA A 65 -1.97 -2.00 13.57
N LEU A 66 -2.24 -3.29 13.36
CA LEU A 66 -3.57 -3.87 13.47
C LEU A 66 -4.10 -3.83 14.90
N LEU A 67 -3.30 -4.26 15.88
CA LEU A 67 -3.72 -4.29 17.27
C LEU A 67 -3.90 -2.89 17.84
N ASP A 68 -3.06 -1.92 17.45
CA ASP A 68 -3.22 -0.52 17.82
C ASP A 68 -4.48 0.13 17.23
N PHE A 69 -4.95 -0.37 16.09
CA PHE A 69 -6.20 0.10 15.49
C PHE A 69 -7.45 -0.49 16.13
N LEU A 70 -7.38 -1.73 16.64
CA LEU A 70 -8.51 -2.44 17.25
C LEU A 70 -8.77 -2.06 18.71
N ARG A 71 -7.82 -1.37 19.35
CA ARG A 71 -7.97 -0.79 20.69
C ARG A 71 -8.79 0.49 20.63
#